data_AF-A0A6I8RV64-F1
#
_entry.id   AF-A0A6I8RV64-F1
#
_cell.length_a   1.000
_cell.length_b   1.000
_cell.length_c   1.000
_cell.angle_alpha   90.00
_cell.angle_beta   90.00
_cell.angle_gamma   90.00
#
_symmetry.space_group_name_H-M   'P 1'
#
loop_
_entity.id
_entity.type
_entity.pdbx_description
1 polymer ?
#
loop_
_entity_poly.entity_id
_entity_poly.type
_entity_poly.pdbx_seq_one_letter_code
_entity_poly.pdbx_strand_id
1 'polypeptide(L)'
;MAEKKNTLDVLPSEMVYKILAYLDLKHLYVAARVCKTWNSVAKEYDILWKKFCLALPDACKERINNYRDSGYSWKETLERTKMDSARERVQQNWLNGRYSQIRSFKELPQNSMCPLDKNTWGEILEAEERRN
;
A
#
# COMPACT_ATOMS: atom_id res chain seq x y z
N MET A 1 -13.44 37.67 -11.88
CA MET A 1 -13.56 36.21 -12.05
C MET A 1 -14.02 35.65 -10.72
N ALA A 2 -15.18 34.99 -10.65
CA ALA A 2 -15.67 34.42 -9.40
C ALA A 2 -14.74 33.27 -8.98
N GLU A 3 -14.15 33.38 -7.79
CA GLU A 3 -13.35 32.31 -7.19
C GLU A 3 -14.27 31.10 -6.97
N LYS A 4 -14.02 29.99 -7.68
CA LYS A 4 -14.73 28.73 -7.43
C LYS A 4 -14.33 28.25 -6.03
N LYS A 5 -15.19 28.51 -5.04
CA LYS A 5 -15.05 27.95 -3.69
C LYS A 5 -15.00 26.43 -3.79
N ASN A 6 -14.05 25.82 -3.05
CA ASN A 6 -13.96 24.38 -2.99
C ASN A 6 -15.23 23.83 -2.34
N THR A 7 -15.75 22.70 -2.84
CA THR A 7 -16.94 22.06 -2.26
C THR A 7 -16.73 21.73 -0.78
N LEU A 8 -15.48 21.46 -0.38
CA LEU A 8 -15.10 21.23 1.02
C LEU A 8 -15.24 22.46 1.92
N ASP A 9 -15.14 23.67 1.36
CA ASP A 9 -15.24 24.92 2.12
C ASP A 9 -16.70 25.35 2.35
N VAL A 10 -17.64 24.72 1.63
CA VAL A 10 -19.08 25.06 1.64
C VAL A 10 -19.88 24.06 2.47
N LEU A 11 -19.42 22.82 2.57
CA LEU A 11 -20.13 21.75 3.28
C LEU A 11 -19.71 21.66 4.75
N PRO A 12 -20.63 21.30 5.67
CA PRO A 12 -20.27 20.93 7.04
C PRO A 12 -19.29 19.76 7.07
N SER A 13 -18.43 19.73 8.09
CA SER A 13 -17.38 18.70 8.28
C SER A 13 -17.96 17.28 8.31
N GLU A 14 -19.13 17.08 8.91
CA GLU A 14 -19.80 15.78 8.96
C GLU A 14 -20.24 15.29 7.58
N MET A 15 -20.65 16.20 6.69
CA MET A 15 -21.03 15.87 5.32
C MET A 15 -19.79 15.53 4.49
N VAL A 16 -18.71 16.30 4.67
CA VAL A 16 -17.42 16.02 4.05
C VAL A 16 -16.90 14.63 4.47
N TYR A 17 -16.94 14.33 5.77
CA TYR A 17 -16.57 13.02 6.30
C TYR A 17 -17.39 11.90 5.65
N LYS A 18 -18.73 12.05 5.59
CA LYS A 18 -19.60 11.05 4.95
C LYS A 18 -19.25 10.83 3.49
N ILE A 19 -19.05 11.89 2.70
CA ILE A 19 -18.66 11.79 1.29
C ILE A 19 -17.36 10.99 1.15
N LEU A 20 -16.33 11.34 1.93
CA LEU A 20 -15.04 10.63 1.90
C LEU A 20 -15.16 9.18 2.39
N ALA A 21 -16.05 8.91 3.35
CA ALA A 21 -16.31 7.56 3.85
C ALA A 21 -16.95 6.64 2.80
N TYR A 22 -17.68 7.17 1.81
CA TYR A 22 -18.21 6.42 0.67
C TYR A 22 -17.16 6.09 -0.40
N LEU A 23 -16.00 6.74 -0.38
CA LEU A 23 -14.96 6.46 -1.37
C LEU A 23 -14.33 5.08 -1.12
N ASP A 24 -14.06 4.38 -2.22
CA ASP A 24 -13.14 3.24 -2.21
C ASP A 24 -11.69 3.72 -2.02
N LEU A 25 -10.78 2.76 -1.85
CA LEU A 25 -9.38 3.09 -1.57
C LEU A 25 -8.74 3.93 -2.69
N LYS A 26 -9.02 3.59 -3.95
CA LYS A 26 -8.44 4.27 -5.11
C LYS A 26 -8.91 5.72 -5.17
N HIS A 27 -10.20 5.95 -5.04
CA HIS A 27 -10.80 7.27 -5.07
C HIS A 27 -10.40 8.10 -3.86
N LEU A 28 -10.22 7.50 -2.68
CA LEU A 28 -9.71 8.20 -1.50
C LEU A 28 -8.26 8.69 -1.69
N TYR A 29 -7.40 7.87 -2.32
CA TYR A 29 -6.05 8.31 -2.72
C TYR A 29 -6.07 9.47 -3.72
N VAL A 30 -6.95 9.40 -4.71
CA VAL A 30 -7.11 10.47 -5.70
C VAL A 30 -7.59 11.75 -5.02
N ALA A 31 -8.60 11.65 -4.17
CA ALA A 31 -9.14 12.75 -3.37
C ALA A 31 -8.03 13.45 -2.56
N ALA A 32 -7.20 12.68 -1.83
CA ALA A 32 -6.08 13.22 -1.04
C ALA A 32 -5.01 13.94 -1.88
N ARG A 33 -5.02 13.81 -3.22
CA ARG A 33 -4.05 14.41 -4.15
C ARG A 33 -4.62 15.56 -4.98
N VAL A 34 -5.90 15.91 -4.83
CA VAL A 34 -6.56 16.96 -5.62
C VAL A 34 -5.93 18.34 -5.36
N CYS A 35 -5.89 18.77 -4.10
CA CYS A 35 -5.26 20.03 -3.69
C CYS A 35 -4.87 20.01 -2.20
N LYS A 36 -4.27 21.10 -1.69
CA LYS A 36 -3.83 21.21 -0.29
C LYS A 36 -5.00 21.04 0.70
N THR A 37 -6.16 21.62 0.43
CA THR A 37 -7.35 21.49 1.28
C THR A 37 -7.81 20.03 1.38
N TRP A 38 -7.97 19.36 0.23
CA TRP A 38 -8.38 17.95 0.19
C TRP A 38 -7.35 17.04 0.88
N ASN A 39 -6.06 17.31 0.72
CA ASN A 39 -5.00 16.58 1.42
C ASN A 39 -5.09 16.78 2.94
N SER A 40 -5.32 18.02 3.38
CA SER A 40 -5.48 18.33 4.81
C SER A 40 -6.67 17.58 5.42
N VAL A 41 -7.83 17.58 4.75
CA VAL A 41 -9.01 16.85 5.20
C VAL A 41 -8.77 15.33 5.21
N ALA A 42 -8.09 14.79 4.20
CA ALA A 42 -7.75 13.37 4.16
C ALA A 42 -6.76 12.94 5.25
N LYS A 43 -5.94 13.87 5.76
CA LYS A 43 -5.07 13.66 6.93
C LYS A 43 -5.83 13.80 8.25
N GLU A 44 -6.74 14.76 8.35
CA GLU A 44 -7.60 14.96 9.53
C GLU A 44 -8.46 13.71 9.79
N TYR A 45 -9.09 13.18 8.75
CA TYR A 45 -9.90 11.96 8.83
C TYR A 45 -9.11 10.70 8.55
N ASP A 46 -7.95 10.55 9.20
CA ASP A 46 -7.08 9.37 9.06
C ASP A 46 -7.81 8.05 9.38
N ILE A 47 -8.83 8.10 10.25
CA ILE A 47 -9.66 6.93 10.59
C ILE A 47 -10.34 6.30 9.37
N LEU A 48 -10.55 7.05 8.27
CA LEU A 48 -11.11 6.53 7.03
C LEU A 48 -10.25 5.44 6.39
N TRP A 49 -8.94 5.42 6.67
CA TRP A 49 -8.01 4.40 6.17
C TRP A 49 -8.10 3.10 6.96
N LYS A 50 -8.58 3.13 8.22
CA LYS A 50 -8.70 1.96 9.11
C LYS A 50 -9.47 0.81 8.47
N LYS A 51 -10.59 1.10 7.81
CA LYS A 51 -11.43 0.07 7.16
C LYS A 51 -10.65 -0.74 6.11
N PHE A 52 -9.68 -0.12 5.44
CA PHE A 52 -8.86 -0.80 4.45
C PHE A 52 -7.73 -1.61 5.06
N CYS A 53 -7.20 -1.20 6.23
CA CYS A 53 -6.27 -2.04 7.00
C CYS A 53 -6.99 -3.31 7.50
N LEU A 54 -8.20 -3.15 8.03
CA LEU A 54 -9.01 -4.26 8.52
C LEU A 54 -9.47 -5.23 7.42
N ALA A 55 -9.53 -4.76 6.16
CA ALA A 55 -9.85 -5.60 5.01
C ALA A 55 -8.64 -6.38 4.45
N LEU A 56 -7.43 -6.18 4.99
CA LEU A 56 -6.26 -6.97 4.60
C LEU A 56 -6.31 -8.40 5.19
N PRO A 57 -5.62 -9.37 4.57
CA PRO A 57 -5.55 -10.74 5.09
C PRO A 57 -5.04 -10.82 6.52
N ASP A 58 -5.48 -11.84 7.26
CA ASP A 58 -5.12 -12.05 8.67
C ASP A 58 -3.61 -12.10 8.94
N ALA A 59 -2.83 -12.64 8.01
CA ALA A 59 -1.37 -12.65 8.06
C ALA A 59 -0.74 -11.23 8.15
N CYS A 60 -1.50 -10.18 7.85
CA CYS A 60 -1.05 -8.80 7.95
C CYS A 60 -1.34 -8.15 9.32
N LYS A 61 -2.18 -8.74 10.17
CA LYS A 61 -2.67 -8.11 11.41
C LYS A 61 -1.54 -7.76 12.37
N GLU A 62 -0.56 -8.64 12.53
CA GLU A 62 0.60 -8.39 13.39
C GLU A 62 1.41 -7.18 12.89
N ARG A 63 1.72 -7.12 11.59
CA ARG A 63 2.40 -5.95 10.99
C ARG A 63 1.60 -4.66 11.18
N ILE A 64 0.29 -4.72 10.99
CA ILE A 64 -0.60 -3.57 11.21
C ILE A 64 -0.47 -3.09 12.65
N ASN A 65 -0.54 -3.98 13.64
CA ASN A 65 -0.39 -3.64 15.05
C ASN A 65 0.99 -3.03 15.33
N ASN A 66 2.07 -3.65 14.84
CA ASN A 66 3.43 -3.13 15.03
C ASN A 66 3.60 -1.70 14.47
N TYR A 67 3.03 -1.41 13.30
CA TYR A 67 3.04 -0.06 12.74
C TYR A 67 2.17 0.91 13.57
N ARG A 68 1.03 0.46 14.07
CA ARG A 68 0.18 1.28 14.94
C ARG A 68 0.87 1.60 16.26
N ASP A 69 1.53 0.63 16.88
CA ASP A 69 2.28 0.79 18.13
C ASP A 69 3.51 1.68 17.93
N SER A 70 4.08 1.69 16.72
CA SER A 70 5.16 2.61 16.31
C SER A 70 4.68 4.04 15.99
N GLY A 71 3.38 4.33 16.14
CA GLY A 71 2.82 5.67 15.97
C GLY A 71 2.50 6.09 14.53
N TYR A 72 2.51 5.17 13.57
CA TYR A 72 2.13 5.50 12.18
C TYR A 72 0.63 5.77 12.04
N SER A 73 0.27 6.72 11.16
CA SER A 73 -1.13 6.95 10.75
C SER A 73 -1.73 5.71 10.07
N TRP A 74 -3.06 5.56 10.06
CA TRP A 74 -3.72 4.45 9.38
C TRP A 74 -3.38 4.39 7.90
N LYS A 75 -3.24 5.56 7.25
CA LYS A 75 -2.77 5.63 5.87
C LYS A 75 -1.37 5.05 5.70
N GLU A 76 -0.41 5.48 6.53
CA GLU A 76 0.97 4.99 6.45
C GLU A 76 1.07 3.50 6.79
N THR A 77 0.32 3.05 7.80
CA THR A 77 0.19 1.63 8.14
C THR A 77 -0.28 0.82 6.93
N LEU A 78 -1.34 1.27 6.24
CA LEU A 78 -1.87 0.60 5.06
C LEU A 78 -0.83 0.48 3.94
N GLU A 79 -0.15 1.60 3.63
CA GLU A 79 0.86 1.66 2.58
C GLU A 79 2.03 0.72 2.85
N ARG A 80 2.56 0.77 4.08
CA ARG A 80 3.70 -0.06 4.51
C ARG A 80 3.33 -1.54 4.51
N THR A 81 2.19 -1.90 5.12
CA THR A 81 1.75 -3.31 5.14
C THR A 81 1.53 -3.86 3.73
N LYS A 82 0.96 -3.08 2.81
CA LYS A 82 0.81 -3.51 1.41
C LYS A 82 2.14 -3.67 0.70
N MET A 83 3.08 -2.75 0.92
CA MET A 83 4.42 -2.83 0.34
C MET A 83 5.16 -4.07 0.84
N ASP A 84 5.13 -4.33 2.15
CA ASP A 84 5.78 -5.50 2.75
C ASP A 84 5.16 -6.81 2.24
N SER A 85 3.83 -6.86 2.16
CA SER A 85 3.13 -8.03 1.61
C SER A 85 3.49 -8.29 0.14
N ALA A 86 3.65 -7.22 -0.66
CA ALA A 86 4.07 -7.34 -2.04
C ALA A 86 5.52 -7.84 -2.15
N ARG A 87 6.41 -7.34 -1.28
CA ARG A 87 7.80 -7.77 -1.19
C ARG A 87 7.91 -9.24 -0.82
N GLU A 88 7.24 -9.64 0.24
CA GLU A 88 7.19 -11.04 0.72
C GLU A 88 6.66 -11.97 -0.37
N ARG A 89 5.58 -11.59 -1.06
CA ARG A 89 5.07 -12.37 -2.19
C ARG A 89 6.10 -12.52 -3.31
N VAL A 90 6.85 -11.47 -3.64
CA VAL A 90 7.92 -11.55 -4.65
C VAL A 90 9.01 -12.52 -4.19
N GLN A 91 9.52 -12.36 -2.97
CA GLN A 91 10.52 -13.26 -2.38
C GLN A 91 10.04 -14.72 -2.41
N GLN A 92 8.80 -14.99 -1.98
CA GLN A 92 8.23 -16.34 -1.99
C GLN A 92 8.07 -16.92 -3.40
N ASN A 93 7.70 -16.10 -4.39
CA ASN A 93 7.65 -16.58 -5.78
C ASN A 93 9.03 -17.02 -6.29
N TRP A 94 10.08 -16.26 -5.97
CA TRP A 94 11.46 -16.63 -6.29
C TRP A 94 11.89 -17.89 -5.54
N LEU A 95 11.71 -17.92 -4.21
CA LEU A 95 12.09 -19.05 -3.37
C LEU A 95 11.35 -20.34 -3.73
N ASN A 96 10.14 -20.25 -4.27
CA ASN A 96 9.36 -21.40 -4.77
C ASN A 96 9.75 -21.82 -6.20
N GLY A 97 10.66 -21.10 -6.86
CA GLY A 97 11.14 -21.35 -8.21
C GLY A 97 10.10 -21.10 -9.29
N ARG A 98 9.17 -20.18 -9.04
CA ARG A 98 8.20 -19.72 -10.06
C ARG A 98 8.90 -19.19 -11.32
N TYR A 99 10.14 -18.75 -11.18
CA TYR A 99 10.93 -18.09 -12.21
C TYR A 99 12.17 -18.90 -12.64
N SER A 100 12.32 -20.16 -12.19
CA SER A 100 13.51 -20.98 -12.44
C SER A 100 13.73 -21.37 -13.90
N GLN A 101 12.66 -21.37 -14.72
CA GLN A 101 12.72 -21.79 -16.13
C GLN A 101 12.87 -20.61 -17.10
N ILE A 102 13.14 -19.41 -16.58
CA ILE A 102 13.27 -18.21 -17.39
C ILE A 102 14.66 -18.17 -18.04
N ARG A 103 14.70 -18.02 -19.37
CA ARG A 103 15.96 -18.04 -20.13
C ARG A 103 16.60 -16.66 -20.25
N SER A 104 15.82 -15.60 -20.03
CA SER A 104 16.28 -14.22 -20.14
C SER A 104 15.48 -13.28 -19.26
N PHE A 105 16.09 -12.16 -18.82
CA PHE A 105 15.39 -11.17 -18.02
C PHE A 105 14.14 -10.58 -18.70
N LYS A 106 14.05 -10.64 -20.04
CA LYS A 106 12.93 -10.10 -20.82
C LYS A 106 11.65 -10.92 -20.65
N GLU A 107 11.77 -12.18 -20.23
CA GLU A 107 10.64 -13.08 -19.98
C GLU A 107 10.06 -12.90 -18.57
N LEU A 108 10.72 -12.12 -17.70
CA LEU A 108 10.24 -11.87 -16.35
C LEU A 108 8.93 -11.10 -16.37
N PRO A 109 7.88 -11.59 -15.68
CA PRO A 109 6.62 -10.87 -15.57
C PRO A 109 6.78 -9.50 -14.90
N GLN A 110 5.89 -8.57 -15.24
CA GLN A 110 5.80 -7.29 -14.54
C GLN A 110 5.53 -7.55 -13.04
N ASN A 111 6.28 -6.87 -12.15
CA ASN A 111 6.25 -7.04 -10.69
C ASN A 111 6.85 -8.36 -10.16
N SER A 112 7.67 -9.05 -10.95
CA SER A 112 8.52 -10.15 -10.49
C SER A 112 9.73 -9.68 -9.66
N MET A 113 10.09 -8.41 -9.75
CA MET A 113 11.20 -7.80 -9.03
C MET A 113 10.71 -6.78 -8.00
N CYS A 114 11.41 -6.69 -6.88
CA CYS A 114 11.24 -5.61 -5.91
C CYS A 114 12.56 -5.34 -5.18
N PRO A 115 12.74 -4.17 -4.55
CA PRO A 115 13.91 -3.94 -3.70
C PRO A 115 13.90 -4.91 -2.51
N LEU A 116 14.85 -5.84 -2.49
CA LEU A 116 15.20 -6.73 -1.40
C LEU A 116 16.64 -6.43 -0.97
N ASP A 117 16.98 -6.76 0.27
CA ASP A 117 18.34 -6.64 0.77
C ASP A 117 19.27 -7.72 0.16
N LYS A 118 20.58 -7.51 0.33
CA LYS A 118 21.61 -8.39 -0.21
C LYS A 118 21.46 -9.84 0.28
N ASN A 119 21.10 -10.04 1.55
CA ASN A 119 21.03 -11.38 2.12
C ASN A 119 19.83 -12.12 1.53
N THR A 120 18.67 -11.47 1.44
CA THR A 120 17.48 -12.05 0.81
C THR A 120 17.73 -12.44 -0.65
N TRP A 121 18.43 -11.61 -1.44
CA TRP A 121 18.81 -12.00 -2.80
C TRP A 121 19.81 -13.16 -2.84
N GLY A 122 20.73 -13.24 -1.86
CA GLY A 122 21.64 -14.37 -1.70
C GLY A 122 20.90 -15.67 -1.44
N GLU A 123 19.93 -15.67 -0.53
CA GLU A 123 19.08 -16.84 -0.24
C GLU A 123 18.30 -17.32 -1.48
N ILE A 124 17.78 -16.38 -2.28
CA ILE A 124 17.10 -16.68 -3.54
C ILE A 124 18.07 -17.33 -4.53
N LEU A 125 19.29 -16.79 -4.67
CA LEU A 125 20.30 -17.33 -5.57
C LEU A 125 20.70 -18.75 -5.17
N GLU A 126 21.00 -18.99 -3.89
CA GLU A 126 21.35 -20.32 -3.38
C GLU A 126 20.20 -21.32 -3.56
N ALA A 127 18.95 -20.88 -3.37
CA ALA A 127 17.77 -21.72 -3.60
C ALA A 127 17.62 -22.10 -5.08
N GLU A 128 17.99 -21.20 -5.99
CA GLU A 128 17.97 -21.43 -7.43
C GLU A 128 19.11 -22.35 -7.89
N GLU A 129 20.31 -22.19 -7.34
CA GLU A 129 21.44 -23.09 -7.58
C GLU A 129 21.13 -24.52 -7.14
N ARG A 130 20.44 -24.71 -6.01
CA ARG A 130 20.02 -26.04 -5.52
C ARG A 130 18.96 -26.73 -6.41
N ARG A 131 18.28 -25.99 -7.29
CA ARG A 131 17.21 -26.50 -8.16
C ARG A 131 17.71 -26.90 -9.55
N ASN A 132 18.87 -26.39 -9.95
CA ASN A 132 19.54 -26.69 -11.22
C ASN A 132 20.52 -27.86 -11.07
#